data_AF-A0A1N6WZL9-F1
#
_entry.id   AF-A0A1N6WZL9-F1
#
_cell.length_a   1.000
_cell.length_b   1.000
_cell.length_c   1.000
_cell.angle_alpha   90.00
_cell.angle_beta   90.00
_cell.angle_gamma   90.00
#
_symmetry.space_group_name_H-M   'P 1'
#
loop_
_entity.id
_entity.type
_entity.pdbx_description
1 polymer ?
#
loop_
_entity_poly.entity_id
_entity_poly.type
_entity_poly.pdbx_seq_one_letter_code
_entity_poly.pdbx_strand_id
1 'polypeptide(L)'
;MLRTALGPVIARFLEDPAAVEVMLNPDGRIWIDRLSEGLSDTGERLSPADGERIVRLVAHHVGAEVHAGAPRVSAELPETGERFKGLLPPVVSAPARRR
;
A
#
# COMPACT_ATOMS: atom_id res chain seq x y z
N MET A 1 -13.50 9.63 0.27
CA MET A 1 -12.42 9.86 -0.71
C MET A 1 -11.46 8.67 -0.67
N LEU A 2 -10.61 8.45 -1.67
CA LEU A 2 -9.80 7.23 -1.82
C LEU A 2 -9.04 6.79 -0.54
N ARG A 3 -8.61 7.74 0.31
CA ARG A 3 -8.01 7.48 1.62
C ARG A 3 -8.86 6.57 2.52
N THR A 4 -10.19 6.74 2.55
CA THR A 4 -11.08 5.88 3.36
C THR A 4 -11.12 4.44 2.85
N ALA A 5 -10.86 4.23 1.56
CA ALA A 5 -10.85 2.91 0.95
C ALA A 5 -9.59 2.10 1.29
N LEU A 6 -8.51 2.78 1.72
CA LEU A 6 -7.28 2.16 2.23
C LEU A 6 -7.48 1.49 3.60
N GLY A 7 -8.58 1.81 4.28
CA GLY A 7 -8.92 1.28 5.59
C GLY A 7 -8.24 2.05 6.74
N PRO A 8 -8.78 1.89 7.96
CA PRO A 8 -8.40 2.71 9.11
C PRO A 8 -6.93 2.49 9.55
N VAL A 9 -6.39 1.29 9.33
CA VAL A 9 -5.01 0.97 9.72
C VAL A 9 -4.00 1.75 8.88
N ILE A 10 -4.13 1.70 7.54
CA ILE A 10 -3.21 2.42 6.64
C ILE A 10 -3.41 3.93 6.78
N ALA A 11 -4.67 4.40 6.89
CA ALA A 11 -4.96 5.81 7.10
C ALA A 11 -4.26 6.39 8.33
N ARG A 12 -4.29 5.67 9.46
CA ARG A 12 -3.57 6.06 10.69
C ARG A 12 -2.07 6.21 10.48
N PHE A 13 -1.43 5.34 9.71
CA PHE A 13 0.00 5.45 9.44
C PHE A 13 0.33 6.58 8.46
N LEU A 14 -0.56 6.89 7.51
CA LEU A 14 -0.41 8.04 6.62
C LEU A 14 -0.63 9.39 7.33
N GLU A 15 -1.19 9.39 8.54
CA GLU A 15 -1.35 10.58 9.39
C GLU A 15 -0.16 10.79 10.34
N ASP A 16 0.74 9.81 10.48
CA ASP A 16 1.93 9.90 11.31
C ASP A 16 2.98 10.80 10.63
N PRO A 17 3.29 12.00 11.16
CA PRO A 17 4.22 12.93 10.53
C PRO A 17 5.67 12.43 10.51
N ALA A 18 6.00 11.40 11.30
CA ALA A 18 7.31 10.76 11.27
C ALA A 18 7.40 9.65 10.20
N ALA A 19 6.27 9.23 9.61
CA ALA A 19 6.24 8.17 8.62
C ALA A 19 6.82 8.63 7.27
N VAL A 20 7.74 7.84 6.75
CA VAL A 20 8.37 8.02 5.44
C VAL A 20 7.72 7.09 4.42
N GLU A 21 7.46 5.84 4.80
CA GLU A 21 6.89 4.82 3.92
C GLU A 21 6.02 3.85 4.72
N VAL A 22 4.87 3.47 4.15
CA VAL A 22 3.99 2.41 4.69
C VAL A 22 3.91 1.29 3.65
N MET A 23 4.23 0.07 4.08
CA MET A 23 4.34 -1.09 3.20
C MET A 23 3.38 -2.18 3.64
N LEU A 24 2.55 -2.65 2.72
CA LEU A 24 1.79 -3.89 2.88
C LEU A 24 2.50 -5.03 2.13
N ASN A 25 2.99 -6.01 2.88
CA ASN A 25 3.63 -7.17 2.29
C ASN A 25 2.59 -8.22 1.84
N PRO A 26 2.91 -9.10 0.88
CA PRO A 26 2.02 -10.17 0.43
C PRO A 26 1.64 -11.19 1.52
N ASP A 27 2.42 -11.31 2.59
CA ASP A 27 2.08 -12.13 3.77
C ASP A 27 1.05 -11.44 4.69
N GLY A 28 0.56 -10.27 4.29
CA GLY A 28 -0.43 -9.46 4.97
C GLY A 28 0.15 -8.54 6.05
N ARG A 29 1.45 -8.59 6.36
CA ARG A 29 2.04 -7.74 7.40
C ARG A 29 2.22 -6.31 6.91
N ILE A 30 1.94 -5.36 7.80
CA ILE A 30 2.19 -3.93 7.55
C ILE A 30 3.47 -3.52 8.26
N TRP A 31 4.36 -2.87 7.51
CA TRP A 31 5.58 -2.27 8.02
C TRP A 31 5.59 -0.77 7.77
N ILE A 32 6.34 -0.05 8.58
CA ILE A 32 6.48 1.40 8.48
C ILE A 32 7.95 1.81 8.61
N ASP A 33 8.42 2.70 7.74
CA ASP A 33 9.69 3.41 7.92
C ASP A 33 9.40 4.77 8.54
N ARG A 34 10.08 5.11 9.64
CA ARG A 34 9.99 6.43 10.29
C ARG A 34 11.34 7.11 10.31
N LEU A 35 11.35 8.44 10.20
CA LEU A 35 12.56 9.28 10.14
C LEU A 35 13.61 8.95 11.22
N SER A 36 13.18 8.71 12.46
CA SER A 36 14.06 8.52 13.61
C SER A 36 14.20 7.05 14.07
N GLU A 37 13.24 6.20 13.73
CA GLU A 37 13.19 4.80 14.21
C GLU A 37 13.65 3.82 13.13
N GLY A 38 13.71 4.27 11.89
CA GLY A 38 13.87 3.40 10.74
C GLY A 38 12.68 2.48 10.57
N LEU A 39 12.97 1.32 9.98
CA LEU A 39 11.97 0.42 9.43
C LEU A 39 11.53 -0.64 10.45
N SER A 40 10.24 -0.66 10.81
CA SER A 40 9.70 -1.49 11.90
C SER A 40 8.40 -2.22 11.54
N ASP A 41 8.17 -3.39 12.15
CA ASP A 41 6.91 -4.15 12.03
C ASP A 41 5.87 -3.44 12.91
N THR A 42 4.69 -3.17 12.35
CA THR A 42 3.62 -2.48 13.07
C THR A 42 2.80 -3.42 13.94
N GLY A 43 2.92 -4.74 13.74
CA GLY A 43 2.04 -5.75 14.34
C GLY A 43 0.67 -5.87 13.65
N GLU A 44 0.33 -4.94 12.77
CA GLU A 44 -0.93 -4.90 12.05
C GLU A 44 -0.90 -5.81 10.82
N ARG A 45 -2.09 -6.30 10.44
CA ARG A 45 -2.25 -7.15 9.27
C ARG A 45 -3.44 -6.74 8.43
N LEU A 46 -3.32 -6.99 7.13
CA LEU A 46 -4.40 -6.89 6.17
C LEU A 46 -4.55 -8.22 5.41
N SER A 47 -5.78 -8.59 5.09
CA SER A 47 -6.02 -9.78 4.28
C SER A 47 -5.47 -9.58 2.86
N PRO A 48 -4.99 -10.64 2.17
CA PRO A 48 -4.56 -10.53 0.78
C PRO A 48 -5.66 -9.98 -0.14
N ALA A 49 -6.92 -10.36 0.11
CA ALA A 49 -8.07 -9.87 -0.64
C ALA A 49 -8.27 -8.36 -0.48
N ASP A 50 -8.10 -7.83 0.73
CA ASP A 50 -8.17 -6.39 0.97
C ASP A 50 -6.99 -5.64 0.35
N GLY A 51 -5.79 -6.21 0.39
CA GLY A 51 -4.62 -5.65 -0.30
C GLY A 51 -4.85 -5.53 -1.81
N GLU A 52 -5.33 -6.60 -2.44
CA GLU A 52 -5.70 -6.59 -3.87
C GLU A 52 -6.81 -5.57 -4.17
N ARG A 53 -7.85 -5.52 -3.33
CA ARG A 53 -8.94 -4.55 -3.46
C ARG A 53 -8.42 -3.11 -3.43
N ILE A 54 -7.50 -2.79 -2.52
CA ILE A 54 -6.87 -1.46 -2.42
C ILE A 54 -6.14 -1.13 -3.73
N VAL A 55 -5.30 -2.04 -4.23
CA VAL A 55 -4.55 -1.84 -5.48
C VAL A 55 -5.50 -1.54 -6.64
N ARG A 56 -6.60 -2.31 -6.76
CA ARG A 56 -7.60 -2.12 -7.82
C ARG A 56 -8.36 -0.80 -7.69
N LEU A 57 -8.71 -0.39 -6.48
CA LEU A 57 -9.39 0.88 -6.23
C LEU A 57 -8.51 2.08 -6.56
N VAL A 58 -7.23 2.03 -6.22
CA VAL A 58 -6.27 3.08 -6.57
C VAL A 58 -6.09 3.15 -8.09
N ALA A 59 -5.91 2.01 -8.76
CA ALA A 59 -5.79 1.97 -10.22
C ALA A 59 -7.01 2.58 -10.92
N HIS A 60 -8.22 2.17 -10.50
CA HIS A 60 -9.46 2.74 -11.02
C HIS A 60 -9.54 4.26 -10.81
N HIS A 61 -9.14 4.75 -9.63
CA HIS A 61 -9.19 6.18 -9.32
C HIS A 61 -8.31 7.03 -10.25
N VAL A 62 -7.14 6.53 -10.64
CA VAL A 62 -6.22 7.25 -11.54
C VAL A 62 -6.40 6.89 -13.02
N GLY A 63 -7.44 6.11 -13.36
CA GLY A 63 -7.68 5.67 -14.74
C GLY A 63 -6.64 4.69 -15.29
N ALA A 64 -5.93 3.96 -14.41
CA ALA A 64 -4.96 2.95 -14.79
C ALA A 64 -5.59 1.55 -14.81
N GLU A 65 -5.15 0.71 -15.75
CA GLU A 65 -5.52 -0.71 -15.78
C GLU A 65 -4.60 -1.53 -14.88
N VAL A 66 -5.18 -2.45 -14.09
CA VAL A 66 -4.40 -3.38 -13.27
C VAL A 66 -5.01 -4.79 -13.28
N HIS A 67 -4.23 -5.76 -13.75
CA HIS A 67 -4.62 -7.18 -13.88
C HIS A 67 -3.36 -8.04 -14.06
N ALA A 68 -3.50 -9.37 -14.18
CA ALA A 68 -2.35 -10.26 -14.31
C ALA A 68 -1.41 -9.93 -15.50
N GLY A 69 -1.97 -9.39 -16.60
CA GLY A 69 -1.22 -8.90 -17.76
C GLY A 69 -0.58 -7.50 -17.60
N ALA A 70 -1.09 -6.69 -16.67
CA ALA A 70 -0.57 -5.37 -16.29
C ALA A 70 -0.57 -5.25 -14.75
N PRO A 71 0.31 -5.97 -14.04
CA PRO A 71 0.16 -6.23 -12.60
C PRO A 71 0.71 -5.12 -11.71
N ARG A 72 1.02 -3.94 -12.26
CA ARG A 72 1.65 -2.83 -11.54
C ARG A 72 0.82 -1.58 -11.68
N VAL A 73 0.67 -0.85 -10.57
CA VAL A 73 0.10 0.50 -10.57
C VAL A 73 1.04 1.45 -9.85
N SER A 74 1.15 2.67 -10.38
CA SER A 74 1.78 3.79 -9.71
C SER A 74 0.80 4.95 -9.78
N ALA A 75 0.57 5.59 -8.64
CA ALA A 75 -0.44 6.63 -8.49
C ALA A 75 0.04 7.68 -7.47
N GLU A 76 -0.57 8.85 -7.55
CA GLU A 76 -0.51 9.86 -6.49
C GLU A 76 -1.87 9.87 -5.79
N LEU A 77 -1.86 9.77 -4.47
CA LEU A 77 -3.07 9.76 -3.67
C LEU A 77 -3.66 11.18 -3.60
N PRO A 78 -5.00 11.32 -3.63
CA PRO A 78 -5.64 12.62 -3.55
C PRO A 78 -5.39 13.30 -2.21
N GLU A 79 -5.66 14.61 -2.15
CA GLU A 79 -5.56 15.49 -0.98
C GLU A 79 -4.13 15.87 -0.59
N THR A 80 -3.27 14.88 -0.43
CA THR A 80 -1.96 15.02 0.22
C THR A 80 -0.79 14.68 -0.70
N GLY A 81 -1.04 14.02 -1.83
CA GLY A 81 -0.03 13.79 -2.87
C GLY A 81 0.95 12.66 -2.57
N GLU A 82 0.67 11.77 -1.61
CA GLU A 82 1.55 10.64 -1.34
C GLU A 82 1.60 9.69 -2.55
N ARG A 83 2.76 9.12 -2.80
CA ARG A 83 2.92 8.16 -3.89
C ARG A 83 2.43 6.79 -3.44
N PHE A 84 1.66 6.13 -4.28
CA PHE A 84 1.22 4.75 -4.12
C PHE A 84 1.86 3.86 -5.18
N LYS A 85 2.38 2.70 -4.75
CA LYS A 85 2.83 1.62 -5.64
C LYS A 85 2.12 0.34 -5.26
N GLY A 86 1.41 -0.25 -6.21
CA GLY A 86 0.67 -1.51 -6.02
C GLY A 86 1.15 -2.59 -6.98
N LEU A 87 1.20 -3.83 -6.51
CA LEU A 87 1.56 -5.00 -7.30
C LEU A 87 0.51 -6.09 -7.11
N LEU A 88 0.12 -6.77 -8.19
CA LEU A 88 -0.74 -7.96 -8.19
C LEU A 88 0.05 -9.21 -8.63
N PRO A 89 -0.48 -10.42 -8.35
CA PRO A 89 0.02 -11.65 -8.99
C PRO A 89 0.02 -11.53 -10.53
N PRO A 90 1.00 -12.15 -11.21
CA PRO A 90 2.02 -13.07 -10.67
C PRO A 90 3.32 -12.37 -10.19
N VAL A 91 3.39 -11.03 -10.22
CA VAL A 91 4.63 -10.30 -9.85
C VAL A 91 4.95 -10.45 -8.37
N VAL A 92 3.92 -10.56 -7.54
CA VAL A 92 4.04 -10.87 -6.12
C VAL A 92 3.14 -12.05 -5.78
N SER A 93 3.72 -13.08 -5.17
CA SER A 93 2.99 -14.24 -4.62
C SER A 93 3.54 -14.67 -3.24
N ALA A 94 4.30 -13.76 -2.58
CA ALA A 94 5.16 -13.88 -1.38
C ALA A 94 6.66 -14.19 -1.67
N PRO A 95 7.61 -13.92 -0.75
CA PRO A 95 7.65 -12.87 0.27
C PRO A 95 8.15 -11.54 -0.33
N ALA A 96 7.66 -10.39 0.15
CA ALA A 96 8.19 -9.11 -0.31
C ALA A 96 8.59 -8.21 0.85
N ARG A 97 9.81 -7.71 0.75
CA ARG A 97 10.36 -6.48 1.31
C ARG A 97 11.67 -6.21 0.57
N ARG A 98 11.89 -5.01 0.05
CA ARG A 98 13.23 -4.46 -0.24
C ARG A 98 13.22 -2.98 0.11
N ARG A 99 14.27 -2.56 0.81
CA ARG A 99 14.56 -1.18 1.20
C ARG A 99 14.98 -0.36 -0.01
#